data_AF-A0A662RG28-F1
#
_entry.id   AF-A0A662RG28-F1
#
_cell.length_a   1.000
_cell.length_b   1.000
_cell.length_c   1.000
_cell.angle_alpha   90.00
_cell.angle_beta   90.00
_cell.angle_gamma   90.00
#
_symmetry.space_group_name_H-M   'P 1'
#
loop_
_entity.id
_entity.type
_entity.pdbx_description
1 polymer ?
#
loop_
_entity_poly.entity_id
_entity_poly.type
_entity_poly.pdbx_seq_one_letter_code
_entity_poly.pdbx_strand_id
1 'polypeptide(L)'
;MEELNWREVWEEKQKQRMRPLKITYDKDFRAKFAEDYSAQAKYNEYGRKAVGLLSEILDDDFEVLEIGAGPGTLTIPLAMRVKRVVAI
;
A
#
# COMPACT_ATOMS: atom_id res chain seq x y z
N MET A 1 -0.76 29.26 17.97
CA MET A 1 -1.27 28.03 17.33
C MET A 1 -0.71 26.88 18.14
N GLU A 2 -1.56 26.04 18.71
CA GLU A 2 -1.09 24.77 19.29
C GLU A 2 -0.50 23.92 18.15
N GLU A 3 0.72 23.42 18.35
CA GLU A 3 1.32 22.46 17.41
C GLU A 3 0.54 21.15 17.45
N LEU A 4 0.19 20.64 16.28
CA LEU A 4 -0.52 19.37 16.16
C LEU A 4 0.38 18.23 16.64
N ASN A 5 -0.06 17.52 17.68
CA ASN A 5 0.63 16.32 18.14
C ASN A 5 0.39 15.16 17.15
N TRP A 6 1.31 14.99 16.20
CA TRP A 6 1.24 13.95 15.17
C TRP A 6 1.18 12.53 15.73
N ARG A 7 1.76 12.29 16.92
CA ARG A 7 1.68 10.98 17.59
C ARG A 7 0.25 10.69 18.01
N GLU A 8 -0.43 11.65 18.64
CA GLU A 8 -1.83 11.47 19.08
C GLU A 8 -2.76 11.25 17.89
N VAL A 9 -2.60 12.02 16.81
CA VAL A 9 -3.37 11.84 15.58
C VAL A 9 -3.16 10.45 14.97
N TRP A 10 -1.92 9.95 14.98
CA TRP A 10 -1.60 8.62 14.50
C TRP A 10 -2.22 7.53 15.40
N GLU A 11 -2.08 7.64 16.73
CA GLU A 11 -2.63 6.68 17.69
C GLU A 11 -4.15 6.59 17.57
N GLU A 12 -4.84 7.72 17.41
CA GLU A 12 -6.30 7.75 17.25
C GLU A 12 -6.75 7.11 15.94
N LYS A 13 -6.01 7.33 14.84
CA LYS A 13 -6.25 6.64 13.57
C LYS A 13 -6.04 5.12 13.68
N GLN A 14 -5.06 4.66 14.46
CA GLN A 14 -4.84 3.22 14.67
C GLN A 14 -6.00 2.58 15.43
N LYS A 15 -6.49 3.22 16.50
CA LYS A 15 -7.64 2.72 17.28
C LYS A 15 -8.88 2.51 16.41
N GLN A 16 -9.15 3.41 15.47
CA GLN A 16 -10.31 3.33 14.58
C GLN A 16 -10.19 2.21 13.53
N ARG A 17 -8.97 1.83 13.14
CA ARG A 17 -8.71 0.79 12.12
C ARG A 17 -8.74 -0.63 12.68
N MET A 18 -8.53 -0.80 13.98
CA MET A 18 -8.35 -2.09 14.64
C MET A 18 -9.68 -2.81 14.93
N ARG A 19 -10.39 -3.24 13.89
CA ARG A 19 -11.22 -4.45 14.00
C ARG A 19 -10.43 -5.58 13.36
N PRO A 20 -9.90 -6.53 14.14
CA PRO A 20 -9.14 -7.63 13.55
C PRO A 20 -10.05 -8.40 12.58
N LEU A 21 -9.58 -8.58 11.34
CA LEU A 21 -10.25 -9.50 10.43
C LEU A 21 -10.27 -10.87 11.09
N LYS A 22 -11.45 -11.51 11.10
CA LYS A 22 -11.60 -12.90 11.54
C LYS A 22 -11.05 -13.79 10.42
N ILE A 23 -9.73 -13.96 10.39
CA ILE A 23 -9.06 -14.83 9.42
C ILE A 23 -9.40 -16.27 9.77
N THR A 24 -9.98 -16.99 8.82
CA THR A 24 -10.26 -18.43 8.93
C THR A 24 -9.49 -19.19 7.85
N TYR A 25 -9.36 -20.51 8.04
CA TYR A 25 -8.76 -21.41 7.05
C TYR A 25 -9.77 -21.99 6.06
N ASP A 26 -11.00 -21.47 6.09
CA ASP A 26 -12.06 -21.88 5.19
C ASP A 26 -11.67 -21.59 3.73
N LYS A 27 -11.95 -22.53 2.83
CA LYS A 27 -11.52 -22.43 1.42
C LYS A 27 -12.20 -21.26 0.71
N ASP A 28 -13.48 -21.03 0.99
CA ASP A 28 -14.26 -19.97 0.36
C ASP A 28 -13.81 -18.61 0.91
N PHE A 29 -13.53 -18.51 2.21
CA PHE A 29 -12.90 -17.33 2.80
C PHE A 29 -11.55 -17.02 2.14
N ARG A 30 -10.67 -18.02 1.97
CA ARG A 30 -9.36 -17.81 1.34
C ARG A 30 -9.48 -17.39 -0.13
N ALA A 31 -10.38 -18.01 -0.88
CA ALA A 31 -10.62 -17.65 -2.28
C ALA A 31 -11.13 -16.21 -2.40
N LYS A 32 -12.14 -15.86 -1.59
CA LYS A 32 -12.67 -14.50 -1.53
C LYS A 32 -11.62 -13.49 -1.09
N PHE A 33 -10.85 -13.81 -0.05
CA PHE A 33 -9.79 -12.93 0.43
C PHE A 33 -8.74 -12.67 -0.65
N ALA A 34 -8.32 -13.69 -1.40
CA ALA A 34 -7.38 -13.53 -2.52
C ALA A 34 -7.97 -12.69 -3.67
N GLU A 35 -9.25 -12.87 -3.99
CA GLU A 35 -9.97 -12.07 -4.99
C GLU A 35 -10.07 -10.60 -4.56
N ASP A 36 -10.54 -10.34 -3.34
CA ASP A 36 -10.67 -9.00 -2.77
C ASP A 36 -9.30 -8.30 -2.72
N TYR A 37 -8.24 -9.03 -2.34
CA TYR A 37 -6.87 -8.50 -2.32
C TYR A 37 -6.35 -8.18 -3.72
N SER A 38 -6.62 -9.04 -4.70
CA SER A 38 -6.24 -8.80 -6.11
C SER A 38 -7.02 -7.64 -6.72
N ALA A 39 -8.28 -7.44 -6.32
CA ALA A 39 -9.09 -6.31 -6.76
C ALA A 39 -8.53 -4.97 -6.28
N GLN A 40 -7.93 -4.93 -5.07
CA GLN A 40 -7.27 -3.73 -4.56
C GLN A 40 -6.14 -3.24 -5.49
N ALA A 41 -5.36 -4.16 -6.08
CA ALA A 41 -4.32 -3.81 -7.04
C ALA A 41 -4.89 -3.13 -8.30
N LYS A 42 -6.06 -3.57 -8.77
CA LYS A 42 -6.72 -3.03 -9.98
C LYS A 42 -7.27 -1.62 -9.76
N TYR A 43 -7.94 -1.40 -8.63
CA TYR A 43 -8.63 -0.14 -8.31
C TYR A 43 -7.79 0.83 -7.47
N ASN A 44 -6.50 0.87 -7.73
CA ASN A 44 -5.58 1.61 -6.90
C ASN A 44 -5.25 3.02 -7.44
N GLU A 45 -6.17 3.95 -7.24
CA GLU A 45 -5.94 5.36 -7.55
C GLU A 45 -4.93 6.00 -6.59
N TYR A 46 -4.93 5.57 -5.32
CA TYR A 46 -4.02 6.09 -4.30
C TYR A 46 -2.55 5.88 -4.68
N GLY A 47 -2.17 4.65 -5.04
CA GLY A 47 -0.78 4.33 -5.39
C GLY A 47 -0.32 5.06 -6.64
N ARG A 48 -1.19 5.21 -7.65
CA ARG A 48 -0.88 6.02 -8.83
C ARG A 48 -0.67 7.50 -8.48
N LYS A 49 -1.50 8.07 -7.60
CA LYS A 49 -1.33 9.45 -7.11
C LYS A 49 -0.03 9.60 -6.30
N ALA A 50 0.25 8.67 -5.41
CA ALA A 50 1.46 8.68 -4.59
C ALA A 50 2.73 8.64 -5.45
N VAL A 51 2.83 7.70 -6.38
CA VAL A 51 3.96 7.63 -7.33
C VAL A 51 4.01 8.87 -8.22
N GLY A 52 2.87 9.40 -8.64
CA GLY A 52 2.79 10.66 -9.38
C GLY A 52 3.38 11.85 -8.62
N LEU A 53 3.16 11.96 -7.32
CA LEU A 53 3.77 13.01 -6.49
C LEU A 53 5.28 12.84 -6.31
N LEU A 54 5.79 11.62 -6.50
CA LEU A 54 7.22 11.32 -6.45
C LEU A 54 7.89 11.45 -7.83
N SER A 55 7.17 11.82 -8.89
CA SER A 55 7.71 11.79 -10.26
C SER A 55 8.95 12.65 -10.44
N GLU A 56 9.04 13.79 -9.73
CA GLU A 56 10.17 14.72 -9.82
C GLU A 56 11.46 14.19 -9.18
N ILE A 57 11.37 13.15 -8.36
CA ILE A 57 12.51 12.53 -7.69
C ILE A 57 12.80 11.11 -8.17
N LEU A 58 11.84 10.47 -8.84
CA LEU A 58 12.00 9.14 -9.40
C LEU A 58 12.72 9.24 -10.75
N ASP A 59 13.74 8.40 -10.90
CA ASP A 59 14.50 8.27 -12.12
C ASP A 59 14.32 6.86 -12.69
N ASP A 60 14.37 6.73 -14.02
CA ASP A 60 14.11 5.47 -14.71
C ASP A 60 15.22 4.42 -14.46
N ASP A 61 16.41 4.83 -14.01
CA ASP A 61 17.50 3.93 -13.66
C ASP A 61 17.48 3.44 -12.20
N PHE A 62 16.52 3.89 -11.39
CA PHE A 62 16.43 3.51 -9.97
C PHE A 62 16.07 2.04 -9.75
N GLU A 63 16.64 1.48 -8.68
CA GLU A 63 16.27 0.17 -8.14
C GLU A 63 15.64 0.36 -6.75
N VAL A 64 14.36 0.03 -6.61
CA VAL A 64 13.56 0.30 -5.40
C VAL A 64 13.36 -0.98 -4.59
N LEU A 65 13.57 -0.90 -3.27
CA LEU A 65 13.14 -1.91 -2.31
C LEU A 65 11.84 -1.45 -1.63
N GLU A 66 10.76 -2.20 -1.81
CA GLU A 66 9.49 -1.97 -1.13
C GLU A 66 9.26 -3.02 -0.05
N ILE A 67 9.09 -2.57 1.19
CA ILE A 67 8.81 -3.44 2.34
C ILE A 67 7.33 -3.29 2.69
N GLY A 68 6.60 -4.41 2.76
CA GLY A 68 5.17 -4.41 3.01
C GLY A 68 4.35 -4.03 1.78
N ALA A 69 4.75 -4.53 0.60
CA ALA A 69 4.12 -4.21 -0.69
C ALA A 69 2.62 -4.52 -0.76
N GLY A 70 2.16 -5.45 0.09
CA GLY A 70 0.77 -5.85 0.18
C GLY A 70 0.24 -6.33 -1.18
N PRO A 71 -0.88 -5.78 -1.70
CA PRO A 71 -1.41 -6.19 -3.00
C PRO A 71 -0.64 -5.59 -4.19
N GLY A 72 0.46 -4.88 -3.96
CA GLY A 72 1.23 -4.18 -5.00
C GLY A 72 0.77 -2.74 -5.23
N THR A 73 0.25 -2.10 -4.18
CA THR A 73 -0.32 -0.75 -4.26
C THR A 73 0.70 0.27 -4.76
N LEU A 74 1.93 0.26 -4.25
CA LEU A 74 2.98 1.13 -4.79
C LEU A 74 3.83 0.38 -5.81
N THR A 75 4.01 -0.93 -5.62
CA THR A 75 4.84 -1.79 -6.49
C THR A 75 4.49 -1.64 -7.97
N ILE A 76 3.22 -1.81 -8.33
CA ILE A 76 2.78 -1.81 -9.73
C ILE A 76 3.04 -0.44 -10.37
N PRO A 77 2.58 0.71 -9.82
CA PRO A 77 2.88 2.00 -10.42
C PRO A 77 4.36 2.39 -10.37
N LEU A 78 5.12 1.98 -9.34
CA LEU A 78 6.57 2.21 -9.28
C LEU A 78 7.31 1.47 -10.39
N ALA A 79 6.94 0.20 -10.65
CA ALA A 79 7.55 -0.61 -11.70
C ALA A 79 7.37 -0.03 -13.12
N MET A 80 6.44 0.91 -13.31
CA MET A 80 6.26 1.64 -14.56
C MET A 80 7.18 2.86 -14.70
N ARG A 81 7.93 3.23 -13.64
CA ARG A 81 8.70 4.47 -13.54
C ARG A 81 10.18 4.26 -13.23
N VAL A 82 10.57 3.08 -12.77
CA VAL A 82 11.95 2.78 -12.35
C VAL A 82 12.42 1.47 -12.97
N LYS A 83 13.73 1.25 -13.02
CA LYS A 83 14.38 0.08 -13.62
C LYS A 83 13.94 -1.23 -12.99
N ARG A 84 13.86 -1.27 -11.66
CA ARG A 84 13.52 -2.48 -10.91
C ARG A 84 12.84 -2.15 -9.59
N VAL A 85 11.84 -2.96 -9.22
CA VAL A 85 11.29 -2.98 -7.87
C VAL A 85 11.48 -4.38 -7.29
N VAL A 86 12.04 -4.46 -6.08
CA VAL A 86 12.11 -5.65 -5.25
C VAL A 86 11.11 -5.47 -4.11
N ALA A 87 10.15 -6.37 -3.98
CA ALA A 87 9.10 -6.30 -2.96
C ALA A 87 9.25 -7.44 -1.94
N ILE A 88 9.09 -7.11 -0.65
CA ILE A 88 9.16 -8.05 0.49
C ILE A 88 7.92 -7.90 1.38
#